data_AF-A0A7V9ZFP5-F1
#
_entry.id   AF-A0A7V9ZFP5-F1
#
_cell.length_a   1.000
_cell.length_b   1.000
_cell.length_c   1.000
_cell.angle_alpha   90.00
_cell.angle_beta   90.00
_cell.angle_gamma   90.00
#
_symmetry.space_group_name_H-M   'P 1'
#
loop_
_entity.id
_entity.type
_entity.pdbx_description
1 polymer ?
#
loop_
_entity_poly.entity_id
_entity_poly.type
_entity_poly.pdbx_seq_one_letter_code
_entity_poly.pdbx_strand_id
1 'polypeptide(L)'
;MSILSLHHITIVCSSAQRTVDFYTRVLGLRLVKKTVNFDAPNTYHLYFGNEGAEPGSLVTFFEWPHASPGAPGIGGTHHYALHVADYDGLLMWKRRLVDLGVAVSGPLDRHYFTSLYIRDPDGTIVEIATRGPGWTRDESADALGTQHRAPPPEMLTGNRDKEKIQAATWPEPVPEIVADMRLEQGIHHTAIGADIERTNDFFGGILGMRLVKRTNNFDDPNSFHWYWGVGEGRPGTLVTYFERKPDREKPVRMGTGQTHHFALAVADEDAQLEWREKLISAGIQVTPVMDRVYFKSIYMHDPDGHIVELATLGPGFAIDERAESLGETLRLPPWLEGRRERIEAALHPVSSEPWRRSPQELRLAKYGDCRALRAGWAASGSAAEDCGFSSRSRACRDDHGARARRERGKHSESRAGTGRGRILVRRPAGGGQLMVPEVLPRTDSE
;
A
#
# COMPACT_ATOMS: atom_id res chain seq x y z
N MET A 1 13.23 -5.79 23.01
CA MET A 1 12.81 -5.20 21.72
C MET A 1 12.14 -6.22 20.81
N SER A 2 10.87 -6.02 20.45
CA SER A 2 10.14 -6.83 19.45
C SER A 2 9.19 -5.95 18.64
N ILE A 3 9.06 -6.24 17.35
CA ILE A 3 7.97 -5.72 16.51
C ILE A 3 6.70 -6.52 16.82
N LEU A 4 5.57 -5.84 17.01
CA LEU A 4 4.32 -6.46 17.48
C LEU A 4 3.35 -6.79 16.34
N SER A 5 3.26 -5.90 15.35
CA SER A 5 2.35 -6.00 14.21
C SER A 5 2.67 -4.89 13.19
N LEU A 6 1.92 -4.82 12.09
CA LEU A 6 1.72 -3.54 11.41
C LEU A 6 0.92 -2.60 12.32
N HIS A 7 1.15 -1.30 12.16
CA HIS A 7 0.43 -0.25 12.88
C HIS A 7 -0.53 0.49 11.94
N HIS A 8 -0.02 1.02 10.82
CA HIS A 8 -0.83 1.71 9.83
C HIS A 8 -0.10 1.79 8.49
N ILE A 9 -0.81 2.18 7.44
CA ILE A 9 -0.22 2.59 6.15
C ILE A 9 -0.69 4.00 5.83
N THR A 10 0.19 4.82 5.25
CA THR A 10 -0.13 6.20 4.88
C THR A 10 0.04 6.40 3.39
N ILE A 11 -0.98 6.90 2.71
CA ILE A 11 -1.08 7.03 1.26
C ILE A 11 -1.32 8.50 0.89
N VAL A 12 -0.93 8.90 -0.31
CA VAL A 12 -1.23 10.23 -0.84
C VAL A 12 -2.49 10.19 -1.70
N CYS A 13 -3.48 11.01 -1.41
CA CYS A 13 -4.68 11.20 -2.23
C CYS A 13 -4.73 12.61 -2.85
N SER A 14 -5.45 12.75 -3.97
CA SER A 14 -5.69 14.08 -4.58
C SER A 14 -6.93 14.80 -4.01
N SER A 15 -7.84 14.08 -3.35
CA SER A 15 -9.05 14.68 -2.79
C SER A 15 -9.48 13.95 -1.53
N ALA A 16 -9.55 14.70 -0.43
CA ALA A 16 -10.00 14.21 0.86
C ALA A 16 -11.46 13.73 0.81
N GLN A 17 -12.36 14.48 0.15
CA GLN A 17 -13.78 14.10 0.05
C GLN A 17 -13.97 12.80 -0.75
N ARG A 18 -13.33 12.65 -1.92
CA ARG A 18 -13.44 11.40 -2.71
C ARG A 18 -12.88 10.20 -1.95
N THR A 19 -11.81 10.43 -1.19
CA THR A 19 -11.19 9.41 -0.32
C THR A 19 -12.17 9.00 0.79
N VAL A 20 -12.76 9.96 1.50
CA VAL A 20 -13.79 9.68 2.51
C VAL A 20 -14.96 8.90 1.91
N ASP A 21 -15.50 9.33 0.76
CA ASP A 21 -16.62 8.66 0.12
C ASP A 21 -16.29 7.20 -0.22
N PHE A 22 -15.11 6.92 -0.77
CA PHE A 22 -14.71 5.55 -1.09
C PHE A 22 -14.52 4.70 0.17
N TYR A 23 -13.65 5.13 1.07
CA TYR A 23 -13.26 4.32 2.22
C TYR A 23 -14.40 4.11 3.21
N THR A 24 -15.34 5.05 3.32
CA THR A 24 -16.51 4.90 4.20
C THR A 24 -17.73 4.27 3.51
N ARG A 25 -18.12 4.71 2.31
CA ARG A 25 -19.39 4.27 1.70
C ARG A 25 -19.23 3.03 0.82
N VAL A 26 -18.09 2.91 0.15
CA VAL A 26 -17.80 1.74 -0.70
C VAL A 26 -17.22 0.62 0.15
N LEU A 27 -16.21 0.90 0.98
CA LEU A 27 -15.52 -0.11 1.80
C LEU A 27 -16.01 -0.23 3.25
N GLY A 28 -16.86 0.67 3.73
CA GLY A 28 -17.45 0.56 5.08
C GLY A 28 -16.50 0.83 6.23
N LEU A 29 -15.28 1.31 5.98
CA LEU A 29 -14.34 1.64 7.05
C LEU A 29 -14.84 2.85 7.84
N ARG A 30 -14.47 2.88 9.11
CA ARG A 30 -14.76 4.01 9.98
C ARG A 30 -13.79 5.13 9.67
N LEU A 31 -14.27 6.36 9.43
CA LEU A 31 -13.42 7.54 9.55
C LEU A 31 -13.12 7.75 11.04
N VAL A 32 -11.91 7.39 11.45
CA VAL A 32 -11.44 7.36 12.84
C VAL A 32 -10.95 8.73 13.29
N LYS A 33 -10.30 9.47 12.39
CA LYS A 33 -9.79 10.80 12.72
C LYS A 33 -9.76 11.68 11.49
N LYS A 34 -10.20 12.92 11.68
CA LYS A 34 -10.02 14.03 10.75
C LYS A 34 -9.12 15.05 11.42
N THR A 35 -7.89 15.16 10.92
CA THR A 35 -6.88 16.10 11.41
C THR A 35 -6.12 16.66 10.22
N VAL A 36 -5.10 17.47 10.47
CA VAL A 36 -4.17 17.96 9.46
C VAL A 36 -2.84 17.22 9.51
N ASN A 37 -2.07 17.28 8.43
CA ASN A 37 -0.67 16.88 8.46
C ASN A 37 0.10 17.83 9.40
N PHE A 38 0.78 17.28 10.41
CA PHE A 38 1.45 18.09 11.44
C PHE A 38 2.66 18.87 10.91
N ASP A 39 3.24 18.40 9.81
CA ASP A 39 4.38 19.02 9.14
C ASP A 39 3.91 19.99 8.03
N ALA A 40 2.67 19.83 7.53
CA ALA A 40 2.03 20.67 6.52
C ALA A 40 0.53 20.92 6.85
N PRO A 41 0.24 21.82 7.81
CA PRO A 41 -1.08 21.92 8.44
C PRO A 41 -2.19 22.52 7.56
N ASN A 42 -1.89 22.82 6.31
CA ASN A 42 -2.86 23.23 5.28
C ASN A 42 -3.42 22.06 4.46
N THR A 43 -3.12 20.82 4.85
CA THR A 43 -3.59 19.60 4.17
C THR A 43 -4.18 18.64 5.17
N TYR A 44 -5.21 17.88 4.77
CA TYR A 44 -5.77 16.86 5.65
C TYR A 44 -4.80 15.70 5.88
N HIS A 45 -4.89 15.14 7.08
CA HIS A 45 -4.46 13.80 7.41
C HIS A 45 -5.69 13.04 7.94
N LEU A 46 -6.19 12.11 7.12
CA LEU A 46 -7.38 11.32 7.41
C LEU A 46 -7.00 9.92 7.86
N TYR A 47 -7.69 9.38 8.87
CA TYR A 47 -7.46 8.03 9.37
C TYR A 47 -8.74 7.20 9.20
N PHE A 48 -8.62 6.05 8.55
CA PHE A 48 -9.68 5.06 8.41
C PHE A 48 -9.28 3.77 9.11
N GLY A 49 -10.22 3.04 9.67
CA GLY A 49 -9.93 1.78 10.33
C GLY A 49 -11.17 0.94 10.63
N ASN A 50 -10.94 -0.12 11.42
CA ASN A 50 -12.04 -0.92 11.97
C ASN A 50 -12.80 -0.14 13.06
N GLU A 51 -13.81 -0.78 13.67
CA GLU A 51 -14.64 -0.18 14.72
C GLU A 51 -13.82 0.38 15.90
N GLY A 52 -12.80 -0.36 16.30
CA GLY A 52 -11.94 -0.06 17.46
C GLY A 52 -10.77 0.88 17.16
N ALA A 53 -10.54 1.25 15.89
CA ALA A 53 -9.41 2.08 15.47
C ALA A 53 -8.05 1.52 15.92
N GLU A 54 -7.92 0.19 15.96
CA GLU A 54 -6.76 -0.48 16.54
C GLU A 54 -5.55 -0.43 15.59
N PRO A 55 -4.31 -0.29 16.11
CA PRO A 55 -3.09 -0.49 15.34
C PRO A 55 -3.14 -1.80 14.56
N GLY A 56 -2.74 -1.72 13.29
CA GLY A 56 -2.82 -2.79 12.32
C GLY A 56 -4.02 -2.65 11.40
N SER A 57 -5.12 -2.01 11.82
CA SER A 57 -6.31 -1.81 10.98
C SER A 57 -6.34 -0.50 10.18
N LEU A 58 -5.36 0.38 10.42
CA LEU A 58 -5.44 1.78 10.04
C LEU A 58 -4.86 2.07 8.65
N VAL A 59 -5.68 2.63 7.77
CA VAL A 59 -5.26 3.20 6.49
C VAL A 59 -5.41 4.72 6.60
N THR A 60 -4.35 5.46 6.32
CA THR A 60 -4.32 6.92 6.48
C THR A 60 -3.96 7.62 5.18
N PHE A 61 -4.40 8.87 5.04
CA PHE A 61 -4.23 9.64 3.81
C PHE A 61 -3.73 11.06 4.07
N PHE A 62 -2.71 11.47 3.32
CA PHE A 62 -2.37 12.87 3.13
C PHE A 62 -3.04 13.41 1.86
N GLU A 63 -3.72 14.55 1.96
CA GLU A 63 -4.29 15.19 0.79
C GLU A 63 -3.29 16.12 0.10
N TRP A 64 -2.88 15.80 -1.12
CA TRP A 64 -2.08 16.66 -1.98
C TRP A 64 -2.87 17.03 -3.26
N PRO A 65 -3.71 18.09 -3.23
CA PRO A 65 -4.65 18.38 -4.32
C PRO A 65 -4.04 18.65 -5.69
N HIS A 66 -2.77 19.10 -5.70
CA HIS A 66 -2.05 19.47 -6.91
C HIS A 66 -0.90 18.51 -7.25
N ALA A 67 -0.78 17.39 -6.53
CA ALA A 67 0.23 16.39 -6.84
C ALA A 67 -0.09 15.68 -8.15
N SER A 68 0.95 15.39 -8.92
CA SER A 68 0.83 14.53 -10.10
C SER A 68 0.58 13.07 -9.67
N PRO A 69 -0.05 12.25 -10.54
CA PRO A 69 -0.16 10.81 -10.31
C PRO A 69 1.21 10.17 -10.11
N GLY A 70 1.33 9.39 -9.04
CA GLY A 70 2.52 8.61 -8.78
C GLY A 70 2.66 7.44 -9.75
N ALA A 71 3.69 6.63 -9.55
CA ALA A 71 3.85 5.35 -10.24
C ALA A 71 4.49 4.32 -9.31
N PRO A 72 3.97 3.07 -9.29
CA PRO A 72 4.60 1.99 -8.55
C PRO A 72 5.99 1.68 -9.10
N GLY A 73 6.83 1.12 -8.23
CA GLY A 73 8.21 0.79 -8.56
C GLY A 73 8.98 0.36 -7.31
N ILE A 74 10.26 0.05 -7.49
CA ILE A 74 11.18 -0.31 -6.40
C ILE A 74 11.20 0.80 -5.34
N GLY A 75 11.15 0.42 -4.06
CA GLY A 75 11.07 1.34 -2.91
C GLY A 75 9.66 1.86 -2.64
N GLY A 76 8.64 1.31 -3.32
CA GLY A 76 7.24 1.65 -3.15
C GLY A 76 6.36 0.46 -2.82
N THR A 77 5.08 0.76 -2.56
CA THR A 77 4.05 -0.25 -2.30
C THR A 77 3.39 -0.70 -3.61
N HIS A 78 3.21 -2.01 -3.77
CA HIS A 78 2.38 -2.56 -4.84
C HIS A 78 0.90 -2.53 -4.44
N HIS A 79 0.57 -3.05 -3.26
CA HIS A 79 -0.79 -3.06 -2.72
C HIS A 79 -0.76 -3.20 -1.20
N TYR A 80 -1.89 -2.92 -0.56
CA TYR A 80 -2.16 -3.34 0.80
C TYR A 80 -3.45 -4.14 0.85
N ALA A 81 -3.57 -5.04 1.82
CA ALA A 81 -4.70 -5.93 1.98
C ALA A 81 -5.56 -5.56 3.18
N LEU A 82 -6.88 -5.74 3.05
CA LEU A 82 -7.86 -5.70 4.13
C LEU A 82 -8.49 -7.09 4.26
N HIS A 83 -8.70 -7.55 5.49
CA HIS A 83 -9.15 -8.92 5.71
C HIS A 83 -10.66 -9.06 5.87
N VAL A 84 -11.23 -9.98 5.12
CA VAL A 84 -12.58 -10.51 5.33
C VAL A 84 -12.50 -11.91 5.95
N ALA A 85 -13.53 -12.30 6.69
CA ALA A 85 -13.51 -13.53 7.49
C ALA A 85 -13.26 -14.79 6.64
N ASP A 86 -14.03 -14.95 5.56
CA ASP A 86 -14.06 -16.17 4.76
C ASP A 86 -14.38 -15.90 3.27
N TYR A 87 -14.50 -16.98 2.52
CA TYR A 87 -14.74 -16.93 1.07
C TYR A 87 -16.14 -16.43 0.71
N ASP A 88 -17.15 -16.68 1.53
CA ASP A 88 -18.51 -16.20 1.28
C ASP A 88 -18.57 -14.67 1.41
N GLY A 89 -17.99 -14.12 2.49
CA GLY A 89 -17.81 -12.68 2.65
C GLY A 89 -17.00 -12.05 1.50
N LEU A 90 -15.97 -12.75 1.00
CA LEU A 90 -15.21 -12.33 -0.18
C LEU A 90 -16.10 -12.27 -1.44
N LEU A 91 -16.91 -13.28 -1.70
CA LEU A 91 -17.82 -13.29 -2.86
C LEU A 91 -18.90 -12.21 -2.75
N MET A 92 -19.40 -11.92 -1.54
CA MET A 92 -20.31 -10.80 -1.29
C MET A 92 -19.64 -9.45 -1.64
N TRP A 93 -18.36 -9.27 -1.27
CA TRP A 93 -17.57 -8.10 -1.69
C TRP A 93 -17.46 -7.98 -3.20
N LYS A 94 -17.08 -9.06 -3.90
CA LYS A 94 -17.01 -9.04 -5.36
C LYS A 94 -18.35 -8.62 -5.97
N ARG A 95 -19.45 -9.22 -5.53
CA ARG A 95 -20.78 -8.93 -6.03
C ARG A 95 -21.15 -7.45 -5.84
N ARG A 96 -21.00 -6.94 -4.61
CA ARG A 96 -21.28 -5.54 -4.26
C ARG A 96 -20.45 -4.57 -5.10
N LEU A 97 -19.14 -4.78 -5.17
CA LEU A 97 -18.21 -3.88 -5.87
C LEU A 97 -18.52 -3.83 -7.37
N VAL A 98 -18.81 -4.97 -8.00
CA VAL A 98 -19.24 -5.04 -9.40
C VAL A 98 -20.57 -4.31 -9.62
N ASP A 99 -21.57 -4.50 -8.74
CA ASP A 99 -22.87 -3.81 -8.85
C ASP A 99 -22.75 -2.28 -8.71
N LEU A 100 -21.76 -1.81 -7.93
CA LEU A 100 -21.38 -0.40 -7.79
C LEU A 100 -20.56 0.14 -8.96
N GLY A 101 -20.13 -0.72 -9.90
CA GLY A 101 -19.31 -0.34 -11.06
C GLY A 101 -17.81 -0.25 -10.77
N VAL A 102 -17.33 -0.79 -9.65
CA VAL A 102 -15.91 -0.91 -9.35
C VAL A 102 -15.34 -2.12 -10.11
N ALA A 103 -14.23 -1.93 -10.82
CA ALA A 103 -13.54 -3.04 -11.47
C ALA A 103 -12.89 -3.95 -10.42
N VAL A 104 -13.17 -5.25 -10.49
CA VAL A 104 -12.67 -6.26 -9.55
C VAL A 104 -11.90 -7.34 -10.30
N SER A 105 -10.70 -7.65 -9.84
CA SER A 105 -9.95 -8.84 -10.26
C SER A 105 -10.04 -9.93 -9.20
N GLY A 106 -10.33 -11.17 -9.61
CA GLY A 106 -10.47 -12.33 -8.72
C GLY A 106 -11.92 -12.85 -8.61
N PRO A 107 -12.19 -13.79 -7.69
CA PRO A 107 -11.29 -14.25 -6.62
C PRO A 107 -10.07 -15.03 -7.14
N LEU A 108 -8.89 -14.75 -6.60
CA LEU A 108 -7.63 -15.43 -6.92
C LEU A 108 -7.18 -16.28 -5.73
N ASP A 109 -7.01 -17.58 -5.94
CA ASP A 109 -6.42 -18.48 -4.95
C ASP A 109 -4.90 -18.24 -4.87
N ARG A 110 -4.43 -17.79 -3.70
CA ARG A 110 -3.01 -17.56 -3.40
C ARG A 110 -2.41 -18.70 -2.57
N HIS A 111 -3.05 -19.87 -2.57
CA HIS A 111 -2.78 -21.06 -1.76
C HIS A 111 -3.03 -20.90 -0.26
N TYR A 112 -2.58 -19.79 0.33
CA TYR A 112 -2.65 -19.50 1.76
C TYR A 112 -3.92 -18.72 2.14
N PHE A 113 -4.47 -17.98 1.18
CA PHE A 113 -5.68 -17.18 1.25
C PHE A 113 -6.23 -16.93 -0.15
N THR A 114 -7.44 -16.39 -0.24
CA THR A 114 -8.07 -16.01 -1.50
C THR A 114 -8.32 -14.51 -1.54
N SER A 115 -8.06 -13.89 -2.69
CA SER A 115 -7.99 -12.43 -2.80
C SER A 115 -8.84 -11.85 -3.92
N LEU A 116 -9.38 -10.66 -3.68
CA LEU A 116 -9.87 -9.74 -4.69
C LEU A 116 -8.96 -8.52 -4.75
N TYR A 117 -8.81 -7.94 -5.93
CA TYR A 117 -8.07 -6.69 -6.12
C TYR A 117 -8.96 -5.63 -6.75
N ILE A 118 -8.93 -4.43 -6.20
CA ILE A 118 -9.59 -3.23 -6.71
C ILE A 118 -8.62 -2.06 -6.72
N ARG A 119 -9.01 -0.96 -7.38
CA ARG A 119 -8.31 0.33 -7.29
C ARG A 119 -9.19 1.37 -6.62
N ASP A 120 -8.58 2.16 -5.75
CA ASP A 120 -9.23 3.33 -5.17
C ASP A 120 -9.27 4.50 -6.19
N PRO A 121 -9.89 5.66 -5.85
CA PRO A 121 -10.01 6.79 -6.76
C PRO A 121 -8.70 7.37 -7.28
N ASP A 122 -7.59 7.19 -6.57
CA ASP A 122 -6.27 7.70 -6.95
C ASP A 122 -5.36 6.59 -7.52
N GLY A 123 -5.89 5.37 -7.66
CA GLY A 123 -5.24 4.24 -8.33
C GLY A 123 -4.49 3.29 -7.39
N THR A 124 -4.52 3.51 -6.08
CA THR A 124 -3.93 2.60 -5.10
C THR A 124 -4.61 1.25 -5.20
N ILE A 125 -3.82 0.18 -5.25
CA ILE A 125 -4.35 -1.18 -5.31
C ILE A 125 -4.71 -1.62 -3.88
N VAL A 126 -5.99 -1.93 -3.69
CA VAL A 126 -6.53 -2.49 -2.45
C VAL A 126 -6.84 -3.96 -2.69
N GLU A 127 -6.28 -4.82 -1.86
CA GLU A 127 -6.61 -6.23 -1.81
C GLU A 127 -7.66 -6.47 -0.72
N ILE A 128 -8.68 -7.29 -1.00
CA ILE A 128 -9.55 -7.88 0.02
C ILE A 128 -9.19 -9.35 0.08
N ALA A 129 -8.67 -9.82 1.21
CA ALA A 129 -8.17 -11.18 1.37
C ALA A 129 -8.93 -11.93 2.46
N THR A 130 -9.24 -13.20 2.22
CA THR A 130 -9.74 -14.09 3.29
C THR A 130 -8.66 -14.34 4.33
N ARG A 131 -9.02 -14.84 5.52
CA ARG A 131 -8.02 -15.39 6.46
C ARG A 131 -7.20 -16.52 5.84
N GLY A 132 -7.89 -17.44 5.14
CA GLY A 132 -7.31 -18.59 4.44
C GLY A 132 -6.56 -19.56 5.36
N PRO A 133 -6.28 -20.81 4.94
CA PRO A 133 -5.68 -21.84 5.81
C PRO A 133 -4.35 -21.41 6.44
N GLY A 134 -3.75 -20.32 5.96
CA GLY A 134 -2.57 -19.72 6.52
C GLY A 134 -1.30 -20.41 6.06
N TRP A 135 -0.19 -19.95 6.61
CA TRP A 135 1.15 -20.37 6.20
C TRP A 135 1.48 -21.80 6.60
N THR A 136 0.73 -22.36 7.57
CA THR A 136 0.89 -23.73 8.07
C THR A 136 0.26 -24.79 7.15
N ARG A 137 -0.34 -24.36 6.04
CA ARG A 137 -0.92 -25.24 5.02
C ARG A 137 0.10 -26.22 4.42
N ASP A 138 1.32 -25.77 4.19
CA ASP A 138 2.38 -26.51 3.48
C ASP A 138 3.73 -26.51 4.23
N GLU A 139 3.76 -25.96 5.44
CA GLU A 139 4.92 -25.94 6.35
C GLU A 139 4.42 -26.09 7.80
N SER A 140 5.18 -26.76 8.68
CA SER A 140 4.83 -26.77 10.12
C SER A 140 5.16 -25.42 10.77
N ALA A 141 4.49 -25.08 11.88
CA ALA A 141 4.70 -23.83 12.60
C ALA A 141 6.19 -23.54 12.94
N ASP A 142 6.96 -24.56 13.33
CA ASP A 142 8.39 -24.42 13.64
C ASP A 142 9.28 -24.29 12.39
N ALA A 143 8.79 -24.71 11.23
CA ALA A 143 9.53 -24.72 9.97
C ALA A 143 9.21 -23.53 9.06
N LEU A 144 8.22 -22.70 9.41
CA LEU A 144 7.81 -21.55 8.61
C LEU A 144 9.00 -20.69 8.18
N GLY A 145 9.12 -20.47 6.88
CA GLY A 145 10.10 -19.59 6.24
C GLY A 145 11.51 -20.18 6.11
N THR A 146 11.71 -21.44 6.53
CA THR A 146 13.02 -22.10 6.46
C THR A 146 13.33 -22.65 5.07
N GLN A 147 12.29 -23.05 4.33
CA GLN A 147 12.40 -23.63 2.99
C GLN A 147 11.70 -22.76 1.95
N HIS A 148 12.20 -22.81 0.72
CA HIS A 148 11.50 -22.22 -0.41
C HIS A 148 10.36 -23.13 -0.86
N ARG A 149 9.17 -22.54 -1.04
CA ARG A 149 7.96 -23.20 -1.59
C ARG A 149 7.57 -22.50 -2.88
N ALA A 150 7.73 -23.18 -4.01
CA ALA A 150 7.26 -22.64 -5.29
C ALA A 150 5.72 -22.65 -5.35
N PRO A 151 5.08 -21.67 -6.01
CA PRO A 151 3.65 -21.68 -6.23
C PRO A 151 3.20 -22.96 -6.97
N PRO A 152 2.06 -23.57 -6.60
CA PRO A 152 1.49 -24.68 -7.36
C PRO A 152 1.25 -24.27 -8.83
N PRO A 153 1.61 -25.11 -9.82
CA PRO A 153 1.52 -24.75 -11.24
C PRO A 153 0.14 -24.26 -11.69
N GLU A 154 -0.93 -24.86 -11.18
CA GLU A 154 -2.33 -24.51 -11.48
C GLU A 154 -2.73 -23.09 -11.03
N MET A 155 -1.98 -22.49 -10.09
CA MET A 155 -2.26 -21.15 -9.55
C MET A 155 -1.48 -20.04 -10.29
N LEU A 156 -0.55 -20.41 -11.16
CA LEU A 156 0.21 -19.46 -11.97
C LEU A 156 -0.69 -18.75 -12.98
N THR A 157 -0.49 -17.45 -13.20
CA THR A 157 -1.34 -16.62 -14.07
C THR A 157 -1.67 -17.25 -15.43
N GLY A 158 -0.71 -17.93 -16.07
CA GLY A 158 -0.92 -18.58 -17.36
C GLY A 158 -1.82 -19.82 -17.33
N ASN A 159 -2.04 -20.40 -16.16
CA ASN A 159 -2.79 -21.65 -15.97
C ASN A 159 -4.13 -21.45 -15.25
N ARG A 160 -4.48 -20.20 -14.90
CA ARG A 160 -5.73 -19.89 -14.20
C ARG A 160 -6.94 -20.08 -15.10
N ASP A 161 -7.97 -20.69 -14.54
CA ASP A 161 -9.29 -20.78 -15.16
C ASP A 161 -10.01 -19.41 -15.07
N LYS A 162 -9.85 -18.59 -16.11
CA LYS A 162 -10.42 -17.24 -16.18
C LYS A 162 -11.95 -17.26 -16.19
N GLU A 163 -12.56 -18.26 -16.82
CA GLU A 163 -14.03 -18.39 -16.89
C GLU A 163 -14.59 -18.68 -15.51
N LYS A 164 -13.99 -19.62 -14.77
CA LYS A 164 -14.36 -19.92 -13.38
C LYS A 164 -14.16 -18.73 -12.47
N ILE A 165 -13.05 -18.01 -12.59
CA ILE A 165 -12.79 -16.80 -11.80
C ILE A 165 -13.87 -15.75 -12.08
N GLN A 166 -14.20 -15.51 -13.35
CA GLN A 166 -15.23 -14.53 -13.71
C GLN A 166 -16.60 -14.94 -13.17
N ALA A 167 -16.98 -16.22 -13.30
CA ALA A 167 -18.26 -16.76 -12.85
C ALA A 167 -18.42 -16.83 -11.32
N ALA A 168 -17.32 -16.95 -10.57
CA ALA A 168 -17.35 -17.01 -9.11
C ALA A 168 -17.78 -15.66 -8.52
N THR A 169 -19.03 -15.54 -8.11
CA THR A 169 -19.61 -14.34 -7.49
C THR A 169 -20.75 -14.75 -6.54
N TRP A 170 -21.11 -13.88 -5.60
CA TRP A 170 -22.28 -14.11 -4.76
C TRP A 170 -23.55 -14.08 -5.62
N PRO A 171 -24.50 -15.02 -5.44
CA PRO A 171 -25.65 -15.15 -6.34
C PRO A 171 -26.61 -13.95 -6.28
N GLU A 172 -26.86 -13.45 -5.06
CA GLU A 172 -27.84 -12.38 -4.82
C GLU A 172 -27.18 -10.99 -4.78
N PRO A 173 -27.87 -9.90 -5.15
CA PRO A 173 -27.36 -8.54 -4.92
C PRO A 173 -27.08 -8.26 -3.44
N VAL A 174 -26.01 -7.52 -3.15
CA VAL A 174 -25.61 -7.14 -1.78
C VAL A 174 -25.60 -5.61 -1.64
N PRO A 175 -26.79 -4.99 -1.45
CA PRO A 175 -26.94 -3.53 -1.48
C PRO A 175 -26.34 -2.81 -0.27
N GLU A 176 -26.05 -3.53 0.81
CA GLU A 176 -25.50 -3.01 2.06
C GLU A 176 -24.36 -3.90 2.57
N ILE A 177 -23.42 -3.31 3.30
CA ILE A 177 -22.34 -4.07 3.95
C ILE A 177 -22.93 -4.77 5.17
N VAL A 178 -22.85 -6.10 5.19
CA VAL A 178 -23.34 -6.94 6.28
C VAL A 178 -22.20 -7.42 7.19
N ALA A 179 -22.53 -8.08 8.30
CA ALA A 179 -21.54 -8.53 9.28
C ALA A 179 -20.44 -9.42 8.65
N ASP A 180 -20.82 -10.34 7.77
CA ASP A 180 -19.88 -11.28 7.12
C ASP A 180 -18.90 -10.59 6.16
N MET A 181 -19.18 -9.33 5.79
CA MET A 181 -18.32 -8.51 4.93
C MET A 181 -17.36 -7.62 5.73
N ARG A 182 -17.42 -7.59 7.06
CA ARG A 182 -16.60 -6.66 7.84
C ARG A 182 -15.10 -6.86 7.57
N LEU A 183 -14.40 -5.74 7.42
CA LEU A 183 -12.95 -5.69 7.20
C LEU A 183 -12.25 -5.52 8.56
N GLU A 184 -12.07 -6.63 9.29
CA GLU A 184 -11.92 -6.58 10.76
C GLU A 184 -10.48 -6.63 11.29
N GLN A 185 -9.53 -7.25 10.59
CA GLN A 185 -8.35 -7.82 11.25
C GLN A 185 -7.01 -7.48 10.60
N GLY A 186 -6.87 -6.20 10.32
CA GLY A 186 -5.57 -5.60 10.05
C GLY A 186 -5.23 -5.51 8.58
N ILE A 187 -4.04 -4.98 8.32
CA ILE A 187 -3.53 -4.70 6.99
C ILE A 187 -2.38 -5.66 6.71
N HIS A 188 -2.27 -6.14 5.49
CA HIS A 188 -1.00 -6.65 4.96
C HIS A 188 -0.42 -5.64 3.99
N HIS A 189 0.91 -5.58 3.96
CA HIS A 189 1.61 -4.63 3.14
C HIS A 189 2.51 -5.35 2.15
N THR A 190 2.29 -5.14 0.86
CA THR A 190 3.13 -5.71 -0.20
C THR A 190 3.91 -4.61 -0.91
N ALA A 191 5.23 -4.56 -0.67
CA ALA A 191 6.16 -3.63 -1.29
C ALA A 191 6.96 -4.26 -2.44
N ILE A 192 7.74 -3.42 -3.12
CA ILE A 192 8.62 -3.82 -4.23
C ILE A 192 10.06 -3.49 -3.85
N GLY A 193 10.91 -4.52 -3.81
CA GLY A 193 12.34 -4.39 -3.53
C GLY A 193 13.20 -4.82 -4.72
N ALA A 194 14.46 -4.40 -4.73
CA ALA A 194 15.41 -4.76 -5.78
C ALA A 194 16.13 -6.09 -5.52
N ASP A 195 16.29 -6.44 -4.24
CA ASP A 195 17.07 -7.59 -3.76
C ASP A 195 16.42 -8.14 -2.48
N ILE A 196 15.92 -9.37 -2.57
CA ILE A 196 15.15 -9.98 -1.48
C ILE A 196 16.03 -10.36 -0.29
N GLU A 197 17.31 -10.67 -0.51
CA GLU A 197 18.24 -11.00 0.57
C GLU A 197 18.62 -9.75 1.36
N ARG A 198 18.87 -8.63 0.67
CA ARG A 198 19.08 -7.34 1.34
C ARG A 198 17.84 -6.91 2.14
N THR A 199 16.65 -7.16 1.59
CA THR A 199 15.38 -6.94 2.28
C THR A 199 15.28 -7.83 3.53
N ASN A 200 15.69 -9.10 3.43
CA ASN A 200 15.73 -10.04 4.54
C ASN A 200 16.74 -9.63 5.64
N ASP A 201 17.91 -9.13 5.27
CA ASP A 201 18.89 -8.63 6.23
C ASP A 201 18.31 -7.47 7.06
N PHE A 202 17.49 -6.62 6.44
CA PHE A 202 16.80 -5.55 7.14
C PHE A 202 15.67 -6.05 8.04
N PHE A 203 14.64 -6.70 7.49
CA PHE A 203 13.48 -7.11 8.31
C PHE A 203 13.80 -8.25 9.26
N GLY A 204 14.50 -9.28 8.78
CA GLY A 204 14.88 -10.45 9.58
C GLY A 204 16.10 -10.20 10.45
N GLY A 205 17.16 -9.61 9.90
CA GLY A 205 18.41 -9.37 10.63
C GLY A 205 18.32 -8.20 11.60
N ILE A 206 17.96 -7.01 11.12
CA ILE A 206 17.97 -5.79 11.94
C ILE A 206 16.70 -5.70 12.79
N LEU A 207 15.52 -5.83 12.19
CA LEU A 207 14.23 -5.71 12.90
C LEU A 207 13.81 -7.00 13.60
N GLY A 208 14.51 -8.12 13.38
CA GLY A 208 14.22 -9.39 14.07
C GLY A 208 12.85 -9.98 13.73
N MET A 209 12.22 -9.55 12.64
CA MET A 209 10.94 -10.10 12.20
C MET A 209 11.15 -11.51 11.67
N ARG A 210 10.26 -12.43 12.04
CA ARG A 210 10.35 -13.81 11.56
C ARG A 210 10.07 -13.83 10.07
N LEU A 211 10.93 -14.49 9.30
CA LEU A 211 10.59 -14.86 7.93
C LEU A 211 9.53 -15.99 7.99
N VAL A 212 8.33 -15.71 7.51
CA VAL A 212 7.15 -16.59 7.59
C VAL A 212 7.04 -17.46 6.34
N LYS A 213 7.39 -16.92 5.17
CA LYS A 213 7.31 -17.67 3.91
C LYS A 213 8.35 -17.20 2.90
N ARG A 214 8.97 -18.17 2.23
CA ARG A 214 9.80 -17.97 1.03
C ARG A 214 9.09 -18.60 -0.17
N THR A 215 8.55 -17.80 -1.07
CA THR A 215 7.91 -18.28 -2.31
C THR A 215 8.31 -17.39 -3.49
N ASN A 216 7.85 -17.74 -4.69
CA ASN A 216 7.78 -16.82 -5.82
C ASN A 216 6.42 -16.13 -5.88
N ASN A 217 6.38 -15.03 -6.63
CA ASN A 217 5.15 -14.36 -6.99
C ASN A 217 4.31 -15.28 -7.90
N PHE A 218 3.03 -15.47 -7.55
CA PHE A 218 2.09 -16.30 -8.29
C PHE A 218 1.76 -15.71 -9.67
N ASP A 219 1.97 -14.40 -9.82
CA ASP A 219 1.75 -13.67 -11.07
C ASP A 219 3.02 -13.54 -11.92
N ASP A 220 4.19 -13.78 -11.31
CA ASP A 220 5.50 -13.79 -11.97
C ASP A 220 6.45 -14.77 -11.25
N PRO A 221 6.54 -16.03 -11.70
CA PRO A 221 7.37 -17.05 -11.05
C PRO A 221 8.86 -16.73 -10.99
N ASN A 222 9.34 -15.76 -11.78
CA ASN A 222 10.75 -15.33 -11.75
C ASN A 222 11.01 -14.22 -10.72
N SER A 223 9.97 -13.71 -10.07
CA SER A 223 10.03 -12.74 -9.01
C SER A 223 9.86 -13.45 -7.66
N PHE A 224 10.76 -13.22 -6.70
CA PHE A 224 10.57 -13.71 -5.35
C PHE A 224 9.44 -12.94 -4.66
N HIS A 225 8.72 -13.63 -3.77
CA HIS A 225 7.71 -13.04 -2.89
C HIS A 225 7.91 -13.59 -1.48
N TRP A 226 8.54 -12.81 -0.61
CA TRP A 226 8.90 -13.24 0.74
C TRP A 226 8.13 -12.44 1.78
N TYR A 227 7.72 -13.12 2.85
CA TYR A 227 6.84 -12.60 3.88
C TYR A 227 7.56 -12.62 5.23
N TRP A 228 7.59 -11.48 5.91
CA TRP A 228 8.05 -11.35 7.30
C TRP A 228 6.88 -10.97 8.19
N GLY A 229 6.87 -11.46 9.43
CA GLY A 229 5.82 -11.12 10.37
C GLY A 229 6.09 -11.59 11.79
N VAL A 230 5.01 -11.65 12.56
CA VAL A 230 5.02 -12.02 13.98
C VAL A 230 4.33 -13.37 14.17
N GLY A 231 4.93 -14.24 14.98
CA GLY A 231 4.42 -15.59 15.22
C GLY A 231 4.32 -16.39 13.93
N GLU A 232 3.13 -16.90 13.64
CA GLU A 232 2.83 -17.65 12.41
C GLU A 232 2.42 -16.76 11.24
N GLY A 233 2.50 -15.42 11.36
CA GLY A 233 2.17 -14.50 10.26
C GLY A 233 0.67 -14.28 10.07
N ARG A 234 -0.06 -14.07 11.17
CA ARG A 234 -1.50 -13.76 11.13
C ARG A 234 -1.80 -12.44 10.41
N PRO A 235 -3.04 -12.24 9.91
CA PRO A 235 -3.58 -10.95 9.50
C PRO A 235 -3.12 -9.77 10.36
N GLY A 236 -2.73 -8.66 9.73
CA GLY A 236 -2.24 -7.47 10.43
C GLY A 236 -0.78 -7.50 10.90
N THR A 237 -0.03 -8.59 10.65
CA THR A 237 1.39 -8.70 11.10
C THR A 237 2.40 -8.84 9.97
N LEU A 238 1.94 -9.04 8.74
CA LEU A 238 2.83 -9.36 7.62
C LEU A 238 3.26 -8.11 6.83
N VAL A 239 4.56 -8.02 6.61
CA VAL A 239 5.18 -7.23 5.56
C VAL A 239 5.71 -8.19 4.51
N THR A 240 5.46 -7.92 3.24
CA THR A 240 5.89 -8.79 2.15
C THR A 240 6.45 -7.97 0.99
N TYR A 241 7.41 -8.56 0.26
CA TYR A 241 8.09 -7.89 -0.84
C TYR A 241 8.11 -8.75 -2.08
N PHE A 242 7.77 -8.14 -3.22
CA PHE A 242 8.12 -8.64 -4.53
C PHE A 242 9.53 -8.19 -4.91
N GLU A 243 10.39 -9.14 -5.30
CA GLU A 243 11.67 -8.79 -5.89
C GLU A 243 11.50 -8.41 -7.37
N ARG A 244 11.96 -7.23 -7.75
CA ARG A 244 11.99 -6.74 -9.14
C ARG A 244 13.40 -6.31 -9.51
N LYS A 245 13.86 -6.69 -10.70
CA LYS A 245 15.23 -6.36 -11.12
C LYS A 245 15.33 -4.87 -11.51
N PRO A 246 16.31 -4.12 -10.98
CA PRO A 246 16.41 -2.67 -11.19
C PRO A 246 16.79 -2.26 -12.62
N ASP A 247 17.24 -3.19 -13.46
CA ASP A 247 17.44 -2.99 -14.90
C ASP A 247 16.13 -3.02 -15.70
N ARG A 248 15.05 -3.53 -15.11
CA ARG A 248 13.73 -3.71 -15.74
C ARG A 248 12.62 -2.93 -15.07
N GLU A 249 12.73 -2.71 -13.76
CA GLU A 249 11.73 -2.01 -12.96
C GLU A 249 12.26 -0.64 -12.55
N LYS A 250 11.40 0.37 -12.65
CA LYS A 250 11.77 1.73 -12.25
C LYS A 250 11.63 1.89 -10.73
N PRO A 251 12.37 2.83 -10.12
CA PRO A 251 12.04 3.28 -8.78
C PRO A 251 10.63 3.86 -8.71
N VAL A 252 10.01 3.78 -7.54
CA VAL A 252 8.73 4.43 -7.26
C VAL A 252 8.80 5.92 -7.59
N ARG A 253 7.74 6.45 -8.20
CA ARG A 253 7.55 7.90 -8.34
C ARG A 253 6.48 8.34 -7.36
N MET A 254 6.87 9.11 -6.34
CA MET A 254 5.93 9.65 -5.36
C MET A 254 4.89 10.54 -6.05
N GLY A 255 3.65 10.45 -5.59
CA GLY A 255 2.50 11.19 -6.12
C GLY A 255 1.20 10.58 -5.61
N THR A 256 0.07 11.03 -6.14
CA THR A 256 -1.25 10.50 -5.74
C THR A 256 -1.33 9.00 -6.06
N GLY A 257 -2.01 8.25 -5.19
CA GLY A 257 -2.14 6.80 -5.31
C GLY A 257 -0.96 5.99 -4.75
N GLN A 258 0.11 6.66 -4.30
CA GLN A 258 1.30 5.99 -3.75
C GLN A 258 1.35 6.06 -2.24
N THR A 259 1.85 4.98 -1.64
CA THR A 259 2.16 4.93 -0.21
C THR A 259 3.32 5.85 0.10
N HIS A 260 3.13 6.71 1.09
CA HIS A 260 4.17 7.54 1.67
C HIS A 260 5.06 6.73 2.62
N HIS A 261 4.44 5.95 3.51
CA HIS A 261 5.13 5.08 4.46
C HIS A 261 4.17 3.99 4.95
N PHE A 262 4.73 2.96 5.56
CA PHE A 262 4.00 2.05 6.43
C PHE A 262 4.68 1.98 7.79
N ALA A 263 3.90 1.68 8.81
CA ALA A 263 4.33 1.68 10.19
C ALA A 263 4.23 0.29 10.82
N LEU A 264 5.22 -0.04 11.65
CA LEU A 264 5.28 -1.22 12.50
C LEU A 264 5.05 -0.82 13.95
N ALA A 265 4.29 -1.62 14.68
CA ALA A 265 3.94 -1.35 16.05
C ALA A 265 5.07 -1.75 17.01
N VAL A 266 5.41 -0.85 17.92
CA VAL A 266 6.23 -1.09 19.11
C VAL A 266 5.40 -0.80 20.35
N ALA A 267 5.73 -1.41 21.49
CA ALA A 267 4.88 -1.41 22.67
C ALA A 267 4.60 0.02 23.19
N ASP A 268 5.66 0.79 23.41
CA ASP A 268 5.65 2.07 24.10
C ASP A 268 6.89 2.91 23.72
N GLU A 269 7.00 4.09 24.33
CA GLU A 269 8.08 5.05 24.08
C GLU A 269 9.44 4.51 24.51
N ASP A 270 9.53 3.79 25.63
CA ASP A 270 10.77 3.16 26.10
C ASP A 270 11.29 2.14 25.07
N ALA A 271 10.40 1.25 24.59
CA ALA A 271 10.75 0.31 23.53
C ALA A 271 11.14 1.02 22.23
N GLN A 272 10.49 2.14 21.87
CA GLN A 272 10.83 2.93 20.69
C GLN A 272 12.22 3.56 20.81
N LEU A 273 12.60 4.05 21.99
CA LEU A 273 13.93 4.60 22.26
C LEU A 273 15.02 3.53 22.16
N GLU A 274 14.78 2.33 22.72
CA GLU A 274 15.68 1.18 22.55
C GLU A 274 15.87 0.83 21.07
N TRP A 275 14.77 0.80 20.30
CA TRP A 275 14.82 0.56 18.86
C TRP A 275 15.63 1.64 18.14
N ARG A 276 15.41 2.91 18.47
CA ARG A 276 16.14 4.02 17.87
C ARG A 276 17.64 3.90 18.10
N GLU A 277 18.07 3.59 19.32
CA GLU A 277 19.48 3.39 19.67
C GLU A 277 20.08 2.20 18.89
N LYS A 278 19.38 1.06 18.84
CA LYS A 278 19.81 -0.12 18.09
C LYS A 278 19.99 0.20 16.60
N LEU A 279 19.03 0.89 15.99
CA LEU A 279 19.04 1.25 14.57
C LEU A 279 20.20 2.20 14.24
N ILE A 280 20.41 3.24 15.06
CA ILE A 280 21.54 4.17 14.92
C ILE A 280 22.87 3.43 15.06
N SER A 281 22.98 2.53 16.03
CA SER A 281 24.18 1.70 16.25
C SER A 281 24.46 0.75 15.08
N ALA A 282 23.41 0.33 14.36
CA ALA A 282 23.51 -0.43 13.12
C ALA A 282 23.82 0.44 11.88
N GLY A 283 24.01 1.76 12.06
CA GLY A 283 24.33 2.70 10.98
C GLY A 283 23.10 3.18 10.18
N ILE A 284 21.89 2.89 10.64
CA ILE A 284 20.65 3.35 9.99
C ILE A 284 20.38 4.79 10.41
N GLN A 285 20.04 5.64 9.44
CA GLN A 285 19.56 6.98 9.71
C GLN A 285 18.12 6.92 10.22
N VAL A 286 17.90 7.45 11.41
CA VAL A 286 16.59 7.46 12.07
C VAL A 286 16.27 8.86 12.55
N THR A 287 15.03 9.31 12.34
CA THR A 287 14.57 10.61 12.81
C THR A 287 14.63 10.72 14.34
N PRO A 288 14.56 11.94 14.91
CA PRO A 288 14.12 12.12 16.29
C PRO A 288 12.73 11.50 16.52
N VAL A 289 12.38 11.29 17.79
CA VAL A 289 11.02 10.91 18.18
C VAL A 289 10.08 12.07 17.86
N MET A 290 9.02 11.79 17.11
CA MET A 290 8.01 12.76 16.71
C MET A 290 6.70 12.48 17.44
N ASP A 291 6.09 13.51 18.03
CA ASP A 291 4.78 13.42 18.66
C ASP A 291 3.66 13.57 17.63
N ARG A 292 2.86 12.51 17.45
CA ARG A 292 1.70 12.51 16.56
C ARG A 292 0.37 12.56 17.34
N VAL A 293 0.40 12.94 18.61
CA VAL A 293 -0.71 12.99 19.59
C VAL A 293 -1.29 11.62 19.92
N TYR A 294 -1.65 10.85 18.90
CA TYR A 294 -2.27 9.53 19.02
C TYR A 294 -1.24 8.41 19.22
N PHE A 295 0.01 8.66 18.83
CA PHE A 295 1.17 7.79 19.00
C PHE A 295 2.46 8.61 18.85
N LYS A 296 3.60 8.02 19.21
CA LYS A 296 4.94 8.54 18.92
C LYS A 296 5.53 7.79 17.73
N SER A 297 6.34 8.48 16.94
CA SER A 297 6.89 7.92 15.70
C SER A 297 8.39 8.17 15.55
N ILE A 298 9.10 7.18 15.02
CA ILE A 298 10.42 7.35 14.41
C ILE A 298 10.40 6.78 13.00
N TYR A 299 11.11 7.42 12.08
CA TYR A 299 11.13 7.05 10.67
C TYR A 299 12.54 6.68 10.22
N MET A 300 12.60 5.72 9.30
CA MET A 300 13.81 5.27 8.63
C MET A 300 13.48 4.84 7.20
N HIS A 301 14.51 4.50 6.43
CA HIS A 301 14.33 3.87 5.12
C HIS A 301 14.72 2.40 5.17
N ASP A 302 13.96 1.57 4.47
CA ASP A 302 14.40 0.24 4.09
C ASP A 302 15.58 0.33 3.08
N PRO A 303 16.19 -0.81 2.70
CA PRO A 303 17.33 -0.80 1.79
C PRO A 303 17.08 -0.29 0.37
N ASP A 304 15.81 -0.17 -0.05
CA ASP A 304 15.40 0.31 -1.37
C ASP A 304 14.76 1.71 -1.32
N GLY A 305 14.73 2.34 -0.14
CA GLY A 305 14.26 3.70 0.07
C GLY A 305 12.80 3.83 0.51
N HIS A 306 12.09 2.73 0.74
CA HIS A 306 10.74 2.78 1.28
C HIS A 306 10.78 3.32 2.71
N ILE A 307 9.93 4.30 3.03
CA ILE A 307 9.85 4.85 4.39
C ILE A 307 9.15 3.85 5.31
N VAL A 308 9.88 3.41 6.33
CA VAL A 308 9.38 2.54 7.40
C VAL A 308 9.30 3.37 8.68
N GLU A 309 8.18 3.26 9.37
CA GLU A 309 7.95 3.90 10.66
C GLU A 309 7.90 2.85 11.77
N LEU A 310 8.46 3.17 12.94
CA LEU A 310 8.12 2.47 14.18
C LEU A 310 7.22 3.38 15.01
N ALA A 311 5.99 2.94 15.28
CA ALA A 311 4.96 3.70 15.97
C ALA A 311 4.52 3.02 17.27
N THR A 312 4.34 3.79 18.35
CA THR A 312 3.88 3.27 19.64
C THR A 312 2.40 2.90 19.61
N LEU A 313 1.96 1.91 20.40
CA LEU A 313 0.54 1.53 20.46
C LEU A 313 -0.37 2.61 21.07
N GLY A 314 0.14 3.34 22.08
CA GLY A 314 -0.61 4.37 22.81
C GLY A 314 -0.19 5.78 22.44
N PRO A 315 -1.00 6.80 22.83
CA PRO A 315 -2.23 6.68 23.63
C PRO A 315 -3.52 6.30 22.86
N GLY A 316 -3.52 6.37 21.53
CA GLY A 316 -4.67 6.08 20.67
C GLY A 316 -5.59 7.28 20.42
N PHE A 317 -6.59 7.10 19.54
CA PHE A 317 -7.45 8.20 19.05
C PHE A 317 -8.52 8.68 20.03
N ALA A 318 -8.73 7.95 21.14
CA ALA A 318 -9.69 8.31 22.17
C ALA A 318 -9.15 9.35 23.17
N ILE A 319 -7.90 9.78 23.00
CA ILE A 319 -7.26 10.77 23.86
C ILE A 319 -7.93 12.15 23.79
N ASP A 320 -8.49 12.50 22.64
CA ASP A 320 -9.08 13.81 22.34
C ASP A 320 -10.51 13.75 21.76
N GLU A 321 -11.04 12.55 21.53
CA GLU A 321 -12.40 12.29 21.05
C GLU A 321 -13.03 11.09 21.78
N ARG A 322 -14.35 11.09 21.95
CA ARG A 322 -15.03 9.91 22.53
C ARG A 322 -15.06 8.79 21.50
N ALA A 323 -14.95 7.53 21.98
CA ALA A 323 -14.91 6.35 21.13
C ALA A 323 -16.13 6.19 20.20
N GLU A 324 -17.31 6.74 20.55
CA GLU A 324 -18.51 6.68 19.70
C GLU A 324 -18.50 7.76 18.59
N SER A 325 -17.79 8.87 18.78
CA SER A 325 -17.83 10.05 17.90
C SER A 325 -16.48 10.35 17.23
N LEU A 326 -15.61 9.34 17.13
CA LEU A 326 -14.32 9.45 16.45
C LEU A 326 -14.51 9.93 15.00
N GLY A 327 -13.68 10.88 14.56
CA GLY A 327 -13.60 11.34 13.18
C GLY A 327 -14.69 12.32 12.73
N GLU A 328 -15.65 12.65 13.59
CA GLU A 328 -16.73 13.60 13.26
C GLU A 328 -16.22 15.04 13.12
N THR A 329 -15.25 15.43 13.96
CA THR A 329 -14.76 16.80 14.07
C THR A 329 -13.31 16.95 13.63
N LEU A 330 -12.92 18.15 13.18
CA LEU A 330 -11.52 18.45 12.89
C LEU A 330 -10.74 18.62 14.20
N ARG A 331 -9.83 17.69 14.46
CA ARG A 331 -8.89 17.75 15.58
C ARG A 331 -7.58 18.37 15.12
N LEU A 332 -6.99 19.19 15.98
CA LEU A 332 -5.67 19.76 15.80
C LEU A 332 -4.84 19.41 17.03
N PRO A 333 -3.53 19.16 16.87
CA PRO A 333 -2.66 19.00 18.02
C PRO A 333 -2.58 20.32 18.80
N PRO A 334 -2.29 20.30 20.12
CA PRO A 334 -2.32 21.50 20.96
C PRO A 334 -1.49 22.67 20.42
N TRP A 335 -0.35 22.40 19.79
CA TRP A 335 0.53 23.42 19.19
C TRP A 335 0.01 24.04 17.89
N LEU A 336 -1.07 23.53 17.32
CA LEU A 336 -1.75 24.08 16.13
C LEU A 336 -3.06 24.79 16.45
N GLU A 337 -3.64 24.61 17.64
CA GLU A 337 -4.93 25.18 18.02
C GLU A 337 -4.97 26.72 17.93
N GLY A 338 -3.87 27.39 18.29
CA GLY A 338 -3.76 28.86 18.15
C GLY A 338 -3.86 29.37 16.70
N ARG A 339 -3.84 28.48 15.71
CA ARG A 339 -3.98 28.79 14.27
C ARG A 339 -5.22 28.16 13.63
N ARG A 340 -6.18 27.66 14.44
CA ARG A 340 -7.35 26.92 13.96
C ARG A 340 -8.11 27.64 12.85
N GLU A 341 -8.51 28.89 13.06
CA GLU A 341 -9.30 29.65 12.07
C GLU A 341 -8.59 29.73 10.72
N ARG A 342 -7.28 29.99 10.72
CA ARG A 342 -6.46 30.04 9.51
C ARG A 342 -6.34 28.68 8.84
N ILE A 343 -6.21 27.61 9.62
CA ILE A 343 -6.12 26.24 9.11
C ILE A 343 -7.45 25.84 8.47
N GLU A 344 -8.57 26.03 9.17
CA GLU A 344 -9.91 25.72 8.66
C GLU A 344 -10.24 26.50 7.39
N ALA A 345 -9.85 27.77 7.31
CA ALA A 345 -10.03 28.59 6.10
C ALA A 345 -9.22 28.09 4.89
N ALA A 346 -8.12 27.35 5.11
CA ALA A 346 -7.29 26.80 4.04
C ALA A 346 -7.75 25.40 3.57
N LEU A 347 -8.59 24.72 4.36
CA LEU A 347 -9.06 23.37 4.05
C LEU A 347 -10.38 23.42 3.27
N HIS A 348 -10.50 22.57 2.26
CA HIS A 348 -11.80 22.30 1.67
C HIS A 348 -12.64 21.48 2.66
N PRO A 349 -13.91 21.84 2.95
CA PRO A 349 -14.71 21.07 3.90
C PRO A 349 -14.88 19.62 3.47
N VAL A 350 -14.70 18.71 4.43
CA VAL A 350 -14.91 17.26 4.25
C VAL A 350 -16.06 16.80 5.13
N SER A 351 -17.01 16.12 4.51
CA SER A 351 -18.19 15.55 5.14
C SER A 351 -18.18 14.02 5.06
N SER A 352 -18.62 13.38 6.12
CA SER A 352 -18.89 11.95 6.18
C SER A 352 -20.26 11.72 6.82
N GLU A 353 -20.95 10.67 6.39
CA GLU A 353 -22.11 10.20 7.13
C GLU A 353 -21.65 9.62 8.49
N PRO A 354 -22.50 9.69 9.54
CA PRO A 354 -22.20 9.03 10.80
C PRO A 354 -21.93 7.54 10.57
N TRP A 355 -20.83 7.05 11.13
CA TRP A 355 -20.48 5.63 11.01
C TRP A 355 -21.49 4.79 11.81
N ARG A 356 -22.07 3.76 11.17
CA ARG A 356 -23.15 2.94 11.76
C ARG A 356 -22.62 1.59 12.20
N ARG A 357 -23.01 1.16 13.41
CA ARG A 357 -22.49 -0.06 14.07
C ARG A 357 -23.16 -1.35 13.60
N SER A 358 -24.38 -1.34 13.04
CA SER A 358 -25.09 -2.59 12.70
C SER A 358 -26.00 -2.55 11.46
N PRO A 359 -26.27 -3.72 10.83
CA PRO A 359 -27.26 -3.87 9.76
C PRO A 359 -28.71 -3.54 10.15
N GLN A 360 -29.07 -3.54 11.44
CA GLN A 360 -30.43 -3.19 11.89
C GLN A 360 -30.66 -1.67 11.85
N GLU A 361 -29.62 -0.86 11.99
CA GLU A 361 -29.65 0.60 11.80
C GLU A 361 -29.61 1.00 10.32
N LEU A 362 -29.34 0.06 9.40
CA LEU A 362 -29.38 0.27 7.96
C LEU A 362 -30.83 0.26 7.39
N ARG A 363 -31.79 -0.41 8.07
CA ARG A 363 -33.20 -0.52 7.61
C ARG A 363 -33.98 0.81 7.51
N LEU A 364 -33.48 1.90 8.07
CA LEU A 364 -34.24 3.16 8.22
C LEU A 364 -33.86 4.28 7.24
N ALA A 365 -32.87 4.10 6.37
CA ALA A 365 -32.53 5.09 5.36
C ALA A 365 -33.13 4.70 3.99
N LYS A 366 -34.27 5.30 3.64
CA LYS A 366 -34.78 5.25 2.27
C LYS A 366 -33.71 5.81 1.31
N TYR A 367 -33.36 4.98 0.33
CA TYR A 367 -32.48 5.24 -0.81
C TYR A 367 -32.42 6.70 -1.28
N GLY A 368 -31.22 7.28 -1.18
CA GLY A 368 -30.78 8.46 -1.92
C GLY A 368 -29.81 8.04 -3.03
N ASP A 369 -30.36 7.90 -4.24
CA ASP A 369 -29.73 7.83 -5.57
C ASP A 369 -28.26 7.35 -5.72
N CYS A 370 -28.08 6.04 -5.92
CA CYS A 370 -26.81 5.43 -6.36
C CYS A 370 -26.32 5.90 -7.77
N ARG A 371 -27.06 6.73 -8.51
CA ARG A 371 -26.61 7.25 -9.82
C ARG A 371 -25.40 8.17 -9.72
N ALA A 372 -25.22 8.90 -8.60
CA ALA A 372 -24.09 9.81 -8.42
C ALA A 372 -22.74 9.08 -8.30
N LEU A 373 -22.72 7.86 -7.75
CA LEU A 373 -21.51 7.03 -7.66
C LEU A 373 -21.11 6.46 -9.03
N ARG A 374 -22.05 6.17 -9.92
CA ARG A 374 -21.75 5.62 -11.26
C ARG A 374 -21.04 6.61 -12.18
N ALA A 375 -21.33 7.91 -12.06
CA ALA A 375 -20.82 8.93 -12.98
C ALA A 375 -19.36 9.32 -12.72
N GLY A 376 -18.87 9.22 -11.48
CA GLY A 376 -17.50 9.62 -11.12
C GLY A 376 -16.43 8.56 -11.39
N TRP A 377 -16.82 7.29 -11.52
CA TRP A 377 -15.91 6.14 -11.47
C TRP A 377 -15.63 5.52 -12.85
N ALA A 378 -16.51 5.75 -13.81
CA ALA A 378 -16.34 5.26 -15.18
C ALA A 378 -15.20 5.98 -15.96
N ALA A 379 -14.69 7.10 -15.44
CA ALA A 379 -13.73 7.95 -16.14
C ALA A 379 -12.25 7.54 -15.96
N SER A 380 -11.92 6.57 -15.09
CA SER A 380 -10.55 6.05 -14.91
C SER A 380 -10.34 4.64 -15.50
N GLY A 381 -11.35 4.10 -16.21
CA GLY A 381 -11.30 2.76 -16.78
C GLY A 381 -10.32 2.63 -17.94
N SER A 382 -9.01 2.52 -17.65
CA SER A 382 -8.18 1.63 -18.46
C SER A 382 -8.56 0.22 -18.06
N ALA A 383 -8.93 -0.60 -19.05
CA ALA A 383 -9.22 -2.01 -18.86
C ALA A 383 -8.20 -2.64 -17.90
N ALA A 384 -8.70 -3.47 -16.97
CA ALA A 384 -7.88 -4.41 -16.24
C ALA A 384 -7.32 -5.43 -17.26
N GLU A 385 -6.28 -5.05 -17.98
CA GLU A 385 -5.35 -6.01 -18.54
C GLU A 385 -4.71 -6.72 -17.34
N ASP A 386 -4.64 -8.04 -17.42
CA ASP A 386 -4.06 -8.94 -16.42
C ASP A 386 -2.88 -8.27 -15.68
N CYS A 387 -2.79 -8.46 -14.36
CA CYS A 387 -1.61 -8.11 -13.55
C CYS A 387 -0.36 -8.95 -13.93
N GLY A 388 -0.10 -9.17 -15.21
CA GLY A 388 1.13 -9.64 -15.80
C GLY A 388 1.63 -8.60 -16.80
N PHE A 389 2.49 -7.69 -16.33
CA PHE A 389 3.19 -6.76 -17.22
C PHE A 389 4.24 -7.56 -18.02
N SER A 390 3.84 -8.08 -19.18
CA SER A 390 4.75 -8.80 -20.07
C SER A 390 5.68 -7.79 -20.74
N SER A 391 6.98 -7.99 -20.54
CA SER A 391 8.03 -7.31 -21.29
C SER A 391 7.89 -7.59 -22.78
N ARG A 392 7.62 -6.58 -23.61
CA ARG A 392 7.99 -6.61 -25.04
C ARG A 392 8.13 -5.21 -25.63
N SER A 393 9.39 -4.84 -25.82
CA SER A 393 9.84 -3.83 -26.76
C SER A 393 9.76 -4.35 -28.20
N ARG A 394 9.49 -3.41 -29.12
CA ARG A 394 9.62 -3.40 -30.59
C ARG A 394 8.39 -3.83 -31.38
N ALA A 395 7.87 -2.81 -32.06
CA ALA A 395 6.99 -2.90 -33.22
C ALA A 395 7.60 -3.82 -34.30
N CYS A 396 6.86 -4.87 -34.64
CA CYS A 396 6.91 -5.46 -35.97
C CYS A 396 5.80 -4.78 -36.78
N ARG A 397 6.20 -4.07 -37.84
CA ARG A 397 5.30 -3.65 -38.91
C ARG A 397 5.06 -4.87 -39.78
N ASP A 398 3.80 -5.23 -39.97
CA ASP A 398 3.40 -6.18 -41.01
C ASP A 398 3.58 -5.53 -42.39
N ASP A 399 4.28 -6.27 -43.23
CA ASP A 399 4.65 -5.95 -44.60
C ASP A 399 3.68 -6.70 -45.54
N HIS A 400 2.78 -5.97 -46.20
CA HIS A 400 2.03 -6.45 -47.35
C HIS A 400 1.92 -5.32 -48.38
N GLY A 401 2.71 -5.39 -49.45
CA GLY A 401 2.58 -4.47 -50.58
C GLY A 401 3.72 -4.53 -51.59
N ALA A 402 3.68 -5.52 -52.47
CA ALA A 402 4.62 -5.69 -53.58
C ALA A 402 4.65 -4.48 -54.55
N ARG A 403 5.85 -4.06 -54.98
CA ARG A 403 6.30 -4.06 -56.40
C ARG A 403 7.62 -3.30 -56.65
N ALA A 404 8.51 -4.03 -57.34
CA ALA A 404 9.33 -3.62 -58.49
C ALA A 404 10.59 -2.73 -58.35
N ARG A 405 11.72 -3.37 -58.69
CA ARG A 405 12.79 -2.93 -59.63
C ARG A 405 13.66 -1.71 -59.26
N ARG A 406 14.96 -1.95 -58.98
CA ARG A 406 16.12 -1.91 -59.93
C ARG A 406 17.45 -1.73 -59.16
N GLU A 407 18.39 -2.65 -59.44
CA GLU A 407 19.81 -2.41 -59.77
C GLU A 407 20.59 -1.25 -59.11
N ARG A 408 21.68 -1.55 -58.37
CA ARG A 408 23.12 -1.51 -58.81
C ARG A 408 24.14 -1.31 -57.65
N GLY A 409 25.29 -2.00 -57.81
CA GLY A 409 26.65 -1.61 -57.35
C GLY A 409 27.01 -1.87 -55.87
N LYS A 410 27.82 -2.87 -55.49
CA LYS A 410 29.28 -3.12 -55.66
C LYS A 410 30.23 -2.24 -54.82
N HIS A 411 31.06 -2.95 -54.03
CA HIS A 411 32.42 -2.64 -53.52
C HIS A 411 32.54 -1.50 -52.48
N SER A 412 33.42 -1.51 -51.47
CA SER A 412 34.70 -2.20 -51.26
C SER A 412 35.12 -2.20 -49.77
N GLU A 413 35.80 -3.29 -49.39
CA GLU A 413 36.95 -3.46 -48.49
C GLU A 413 37.46 -2.35 -47.53
N SER A 414 37.57 -2.78 -46.26
CA SER A 414 38.71 -2.72 -45.31
C SER A 414 39.71 -1.56 -45.31
N ARG A 415 39.99 -1.03 -44.11
CA ARG A 415 41.35 -0.96 -43.57
C ARG A 415 41.38 -0.76 -42.05
N ALA A 416 42.37 -1.41 -41.44
CA ALA A 416 42.69 -1.43 -40.03
C ALA A 416 43.27 -0.09 -39.54
N GLY A 417 43.12 0.18 -38.24
CA GLY A 417 43.76 1.28 -37.53
C GLY A 417 43.84 1.00 -36.03
N THR A 418 45.03 0.66 -35.57
CA THR A 418 45.43 0.44 -34.17
C THR A 418 45.32 1.72 -33.33
N GLY A 419 44.89 1.61 -32.08
CA GLY A 419 44.98 2.72 -31.11
C GLY A 419 44.72 2.27 -29.67
N ARG A 420 45.80 2.07 -28.90
CA ARG A 420 45.75 1.93 -27.44
C ARG A 420 45.33 3.27 -26.83
N GLY A 421 44.36 3.25 -25.92
CA GLY A 421 44.02 4.38 -25.06
C GLY A 421 43.47 3.89 -23.72
N ARG A 422 44.34 3.87 -22.69
CA ARG A 422 43.90 3.85 -21.29
C ARG A 422 43.33 5.23 -20.97
N ILE A 423 42.08 5.29 -20.51
CA ILE A 423 41.56 6.46 -19.79
C ILE A 423 41.01 5.96 -18.46
N LEU A 424 41.59 6.52 -17.40
CA LEU A 424 41.16 6.41 -16.01
C LEU A 424 40.21 7.59 -15.71
N VAL A 425 39.35 7.38 -14.71
CA VAL A 425 38.61 8.37 -13.89
C VAL A 425 37.32 8.98 -14.47
N ARG A 426 36.16 8.62 -13.90
CA ARG A 426 35.45 9.37 -12.83
C ARG A 426 34.05 8.76 -12.60
N ARG A 427 33.81 8.28 -11.36
CA ARG A 427 32.46 8.08 -10.82
C ARG A 427 31.77 9.44 -10.68
N PRO A 428 30.50 9.61 -11.08
CA PRO A 428 29.67 10.65 -10.52
C PRO A 428 29.12 10.16 -9.18
N ALA A 429 29.56 10.82 -8.10
CA ALA A 429 28.79 10.88 -6.87
C ALA A 429 27.53 11.70 -7.17
N GLY A 430 26.37 11.20 -6.76
CA GLY A 430 25.07 11.84 -7.01
C GLY A 430 23.98 11.15 -6.23
N GLY A 431 24.11 11.13 -4.89
CA GLY A 431 22.98 10.84 -4.01
C GLY A 431 22.06 12.06 -4.01
N GLY A 432 20.86 11.91 -4.57
CA GLY A 432 19.79 12.88 -4.43
C GLY A 432 19.25 12.84 -3.01
N GLN A 433 19.63 13.85 -2.23
CA GLN A 433 19.18 14.08 -0.86
C GLN A 433 17.74 14.63 -0.92
N LEU A 434 16.75 13.83 -0.51
CA LEU A 434 15.42 14.37 -0.20
C LEU A 434 15.49 14.93 1.23
N MET A 435 15.39 16.25 1.31
CA MET A 435 15.36 17.03 2.54
C MET A 435 14.12 16.64 3.35
N VAL A 436 14.33 16.01 4.51
CA VAL A 436 13.42 16.19 5.66
C VAL A 436 13.69 17.62 6.15
N PRO A 437 12.70 18.54 6.16
CA PRO A 437 12.99 19.92 6.53
C PRO A 437 13.38 20.01 8.00
N GLU A 438 14.65 20.31 8.24
CA GLU A 438 15.21 20.68 9.54
C GLU A 438 14.75 22.12 9.85
N VAL A 439 13.81 22.26 10.78
CA VAL A 439 13.37 23.59 11.26
C VAL A 439 14.23 23.95 12.47
N LEU A 440 15.26 24.76 12.25
CA LEU A 440 15.95 25.45 13.35
C LEU A 440 15.07 26.58 13.89
N PRO A 441 14.99 26.78 15.22
CA PRO A 441 14.19 27.84 15.82
C PRO A 441 14.85 29.20 15.52
N ARG A 442 14.09 30.11 14.89
CA ARG A 442 14.44 31.53 14.89
C ARG A 442 14.13 32.10 16.26
N THR A 443 15.16 32.61 16.92
CA THR A 443 15.02 33.53 18.05
C THR A 443 14.56 34.88 17.49
N ASP A 444 13.34 35.28 17.80
CA ASP A 444 12.91 36.66 17.57
C ASP A 444 13.35 37.49 18.77
N SER A 445 14.22 38.46 18.50
CA SER A 445 14.55 39.57 19.39
C SER A 445 13.57 40.72 19.15
N GLU A 446 12.82 41.09 20.17
CA GLU A 446 12.59 42.49 20.56
C GLU A 446 13.18 42.71 21.96
#